data_AF-A0A9D7X5F1-F1
#
_entry.id   AF-A0A9D7X5F1-F1
#
_cell.length_a   1.000
_cell.length_b   1.000
_cell.length_c   1.000
_cell.angle_alpha   90.00
_cell.angle_beta   90.00
_cell.angle_gamma   90.00
#
_symmetry.space_group_name_H-M   'P 1'
#
loop_
_entity.id
_entity.type
_entity.pdbx_description
1 polymer ?
#
loop_
_entity_poly.entity_id
_entity_poly.type
_entity_poly.pdbx_seq_one_letter_code
_entity_poly.pdbx_strand_id
1 'polypeptide(L)'
;MFKEAFKKLEMEEVAAIVDQVNKQVDGSLFDPLETTVLSFDLSFYPGYRFLDISDHATNPPLQRYVLHKDENYTLLDWTYRPIYKTNEQAPISLNPSNVLDYVRFFFSNVRGRHGRFHIIESLENINWKEEPSPSERKSYGKLIAPMKIVDKLKHGVFKLEARMMLKATLFKADIYVEPNGKAVLANHEILQENMPVLDHVTGQ
;
A
#
# COMPACT_ATOMS: atom_id res chain seq x y z
N MET A 1 -6.34 -5.15 -0.65
CA MET A 1 -6.05 -5.48 0.76
C MET A 1 -6.67 -4.52 1.77
N PHE A 2 -7.50 -3.54 1.38
CA PHE A 2 -8.31 -2.74 2.32
C PHE A 2 -9.76 -2.55 1.85
N LYS A 3 -10.20 -3.28 0.81
CA LYS A 3 -11.45 -3.01 0.08
C LYS A 3 -12.70 -3.01 0.97
N GLU A 4 -12.71 -3.79 2.05
CA GLU A 4 -13.86 -3.91 2.97
C GLU A 4 -13.95 -2.78 4.01
N ALA A 5 -12.90 -1.97 4.17
CA ALA A 5 -12.87 -0.91 5.19
C ALA A 5 -12.98 0.51 4.62
N PHE A 6 -13.08 0.66 3.31
CA PHE A 6 -13.24 1.96 2.69
C PHE A 6 -14.67 2.49 2.83
N LYS A 7 -14.78 3.73 3.29
CA LYS A 7 -16.01 4.51 3.24
C LYS A 7 -15.97 5.43 2.02
N LYS A 8 -16.92 5.26 1.10
CA LYS A 8 -17.16 6.21 0.01
C LYS A 8 -17.65 7.53 0.61
N LEU A 9 -17.05 8.64 0.20
CA LEU A 9 -17.43 9.97 0.67
C LEU A 9 -18.59 10.56 -0.15
N GLU A 10 -19.36 11.43 0.49
CA GLU A 10 -20.46 12.14 -0.14
C GLU A 10 -19.96 13.35 -0.95
N MET A 11 -20.77 13.82 -1.89
CA MET A 11 -20.38 14.85 -2.86
C MET A 11 -19.83 16.14 -2.23
N GLU A 12 -20.40 16.58 -1.10
CA GLU A 12 -19.92 17.78 -0.39
C GLU A 12 -18.48 17.60 0.14
N GLU A 13 -18.18 16.44 0.74
CA GLU A 13 -16.83 16.10 1.21
C GLU A 13 -15.86 15.93 0.04
N VAL A 14 -16.31 15.29 -1.05
CA VAL A 14 -15.54 15.13 -2.29
C VAL A 14 -15.14 16.49 -2.86
N ALA A 15 -16.08 17.42 -2.99
CA ALA A 15 -15.82 18.75 -3.53
C ALA A 15 -14.77 19.53 -2.71
N ALA A 16 -14.86 19.48 -1.37
CA ALA A 16 -13.90 20.13 -0.49
C ALA A 16 -12.49 19.50 -0.61
N ILE A 17 -12.39 18.17 -0.66
CA ILE A 17 -11.12 17.46 -0.83
C ILE A 17 -10.51 17.77 -2.19
N VAL A 18 -11.32 17.70 -3.25
CA VAL A 18 -10.86 17.96 -4.62
C VAL A 18 -10.31 19.37 -4.77
N ASP A 19 -10.96 20.39 -4.17
CA ASP A 19 -10.45 21.77 -4.17
C ASP A 19 -9.05 21.87 -3.54
N GLN A 20 -8.81 21.18 -2.42
CA GLN A 20 -7.51 21.19 -1.76
C GLN A 20 -6.45 20.39 -2.53
N VAL A 21 -6.81 19.25 -3.09
CA VAL A 21 -5.90 18.41 -3.87
C VAL A 21 -5.50 19.10 -5.18
N ASN A 22 -6.45 19.75 -5.86
CA ASN A 22 -6.23 20.52 -7.09
C ASN A 22 -5.20 21.66 -6.92
N LYS A 23 -5.03 22.19 -5.70
CA LYS A 23 -4.00 23.20 -5.39
C LYS A 23 -2.58 22.62 -5.30
N GLN A 24 -2.44 21.30 -5.14
CA GLN A 24 -1.16 20.62 -4.93
C GLN A 24 -0.71 19.78 -6.13
N VAL A 25 -1.61 19.48 -7.07
CA VAL A 25 -1.30 18.69 -8.27
C VAL A 25 -0.96 19.60 -9.45
N ASP A 26 0.14 19.27 -10.13
CA ASP A 26 0.44 19.83 -11.44
C ASP A 26 -0.32 19.04 -12.52
N GLY A 27 -0.99 19.72 -13.45
CA GLY A 27 -1.65 19.10 -14.61
C GLY A 27 -3.17 19.18 -14.58
N SER A 28 -3.84 18.10 -15.02
CA SER A 28 -5.31 18.03 -15.09
C SER A 28 -5.94 18.12 -13.70
N LEU A 29 -6.84 19.07 -13.54
CA LEU A 29 -7.62 19.23 -12.33
C LEU A 29 -8.75 18.22 -12.28
N PHE A 30 -9.04 17.72 -11.09
CA PHE A 30 -10.13 16.81 -10.81
C PHE A 30 -11.47 17.58 -10.82
N ASP A 31 -12.48 17.01 -11.48
CA ASP A 31 -13.87 17.45 -11.36
C ASP A 31 -14.57 16.63 -10.26
N PRO A 32 -15.14 17.25 -9.21
CA PRO A 32 -15.87 16.54 -8.17
C PRO A 32 -17.00 15.64 -8.69
N LEU A 33 -17.62 15.97 -9.83
CA LEU A 33 -18.71 15.19 -10.42
C LEU A 33 -18.23 13.88 -11.06
N GLU A 34 -17.00 13.87 -11.56
CA GLU A 34 -16.35 12.70 -12.19
C GLU A 34 -15.41 11.96 -11.23
N THR A 35 -15.26 12.47 -10.00
CA THR A 35 -14.33 11.94 -9.01
C THR A 35 -15.05 11.12 -7.94
N THR A 36 -14.54 9.91 -7.69
CA THR A 36 -14.90 9.12 -6.51
C THR A 36 -13.77 9.17 -5.49
N VAL A 37 -14.10 9.50 -4.24
CA VAL A 37 -13.15 9.43 -3.12
C VAL A 37 -13.56 8.33 -2.16
N LEU A 38 -12.66 7.37 -1.94
CA LEU A 38 -12.77 6.37 -0.90
C LEU A 38 -11.84 6.75 0.25
N SER A 39 -12.35 6.71 1.48
CA SER A 39 -11.60 7.04 2.69
C SER A 39 -11.42 5.84 3.60
N PHE A 40 -10.29 5.75 4.29
CA PHE A 40 -10.00 4.71 5.27
C PHE A 40 -9.20 5.30 6.44
N ASP A 41 -9.60 5.00 7.67
CA ASP A 41 -8.90 5.45 8.88
C ASP A 41 -7.63 4.63 9.11
N LEU A 42 -6.53 5.31 9.44
CA LEU A 42 -5.24 4.67 9.63
C LEU A 42 -4.96 4.36 11.10
N SER A 43 -4.99 3.09 11.46
CA SER A 43 -4.79 2.59 12.83
C SER A 43 -3.42 2.97 13.45
N PHE A 44 -2.44 3.32 12.62
CA PHE A 44 -1.08 3.75 13.02
C PHE A 44 -0.87 5.27 12.95
N TYR A 45 -1.83 6.04 12.41
CA TYR A 45 -1.83 7.50 12.42
C TYR A 45 -3.14 8.04 13.01
N PRO A 46 -3.22 8.22 14.34
CA PRO A 46 -4.44 8.68 14.98
C PRO A 46 -4.97 10.01 14.40
N GLY A 47 -6.20 9.95 13.89
CA GLY A 47 -6.91 11.08 13.26
C GLY A 47 -6.57 11.32 11.79
N TYR A 48 -5.65 10.56 11.19
CA TYR A 48 -5.42 10.61 9.75
C TYR A 48 -6.31 9.62 9.01
N ARG A 49 -6.72 10.03 7.82
CA ARG A 49 -7.39 9.20 6.83
C ARG A 49 -6.51 9.06 5.60
N PHE A 50 -6.54 7.87 5.01
CA PHE A 50 -6.07 7.63 3.66
C PHE A 50 -7.22 7.88 2.70
N LEU A 51 -6.97 8.64 1.65
CA LEU A 51 -7.92 8.94 0.58
C LEU A 51 -7.40 8.30 -0.72
N ASP A 52 -8.23 7.44 -1.31
CA ASP A 52 -8.07 6.92 -2.68
C ASP A 52 -9.02 7.72 -3.58
N ILE A 53 -8.45 8.58 -4.39
CA ILE A 53 -9.14 9.51 -5.28
C ILE A 53 -9.03 8.94 -6.68
N SER A 54 -10.16 8.61 -7.30
CA SER A 54 -10.25 8.07 -8.64
C SER A 54 -11.12 8.97 -9.51
N ASP A 55 -10.52 9.52 -10.56
CA ASP A 55 -11.20 10.37 -11.55
C ASP A 55 -11.54 9.57 -12.80
N HIS A 56 -12.83 9.53 -13.12
CA HIS A 56 -13.41 8.72 -14.18
C HIS A 56 -13.56 9.47 -15.50
N ALA A 57 -13.10 10.72 -15.60
CA ALA A 57 -13.06 11.47 -16.86
C ALA A 57 -12.16 10.82 -17.92
N THR A 58 -11.21 9.98 -17.51
CA THR A 58 -10.33 9.19 -18.40
C THR A 58 -10.52 7.69 -18.22
N ASN A 59 -10.20 6.93 -19.26
CA ASN A 59 -10.15 5.46 -19.20
C ASN A 59 -8.74 4.96 -19.58
N PRO A 60 -7.97 4.36 -18.66
CA PRO A 60 -8.33 4.06 -17.27
C PRO A 60 -8.48 5.32 -16.38
N PRO A 61 -9.22 5.23 -15.25
CA PRO A 61 -9.39 6.34 -14.31
C PRO A 61 -8.07 6.83 -13.73
N LEU A 62 -7.88 8.13 -13.60
CA LEU A 62 -6.67 8.70 -12.99
C LEU A 62 -6.74 8.53 -11.46
N GLN A 63 -5.77 7.85 -10.86
CA GLN A 63 -5.73 7.64 -9.41
C GLN A 63 -4.70 8.52 -8.70
N ARG A 64 -5.09 9.03 -7.53
CA ARG A 64 -4.21 9.74 -6.58
C ARG A 64 -4.50 9.29 -5.16
N TYR A 65 -3.45 9.30 -4.35
CA TYR A 65 -3.53 8.86 -2.96
C TYR A 65 -3.07 9.99 -2.04
N VAL A 66 -3.85 10.26 -0.99
CA VAL A 66 -3.60 11.39 -0.09
C VAL A 66 -3.71 10.94 1.36
N LEU A 67 -2.77 11.39 2.19
CA LEU A 67 -2.90 11.35 3.64
C LEU A 67 -3.50 12.68 4.10
N HIS A 68 -4.62 12.59 4.82
CA HIS A 68 -5.42 13.74 5.20
C HIS A 68 -5.68 13.75 6.71
N LYS A 69 -5.47 14.91 7.34
CA LYS A 69 -5.93 15.22 8.70
C LYS A 69 -6.19 16.72 8.80
N ASP A 70 -7.43 17.08 9.10
CA ASP A 70 -7.88 18.47 9.16
C ASP A 70 -7.47 19.21 7.86
N GLU A 71 -6.84 20.38 7.94
CA GLU A 71 -6.38 21.13 6.75
C GLU A 71 -5.08 20.59 6.13
N ASN A 72 -4.50 19.51 6.65
CA ASN A 72 -3.24 18.95 6.14
C ASN A 72 -3.51 17.84 5.13
N TYR A 73 -3.09 18.07 3.89
CA TYR A 73 -3.14 17.11 2.79
C TYR A 73 -1.73 16.82 2.32
N THR A 74 -1.33 15.54 2.33
CA THR A 74 -0.04 15.08 1.84
C THR A 74 -0.26 14.09 0.70
N LEU A 75 0.04 14.51 -0.52
CA LEU A 75 -0.02 13.68 -1.72
C LEU A 75 1.07 12.60 -1.68
N LEU A 76 0.69 11.36 -1.96
CA LEU A 76 1.64 10.26 -2.12
C LEU A 76 2.09 10.19 -3.59
N ASP A 77 3.40 10.19 -3.79
CA ASP A 77 4.06 10.27 -5.09
C ASP A 77 4.79 8.97 -5.48
N TRP A 78 4.38 7.86 -4.86
CA TRP A 78 5.03 6.55 -4.96
C TRP A 78 6.44 6.46 -4.37
N THR A 79 6.99 7.55 -3.82
CA THR A 79 8.22 7.51 -3.05
C THR A 79 7.91 7.34 -1.57
N TYR A 80 8.93 6.99 -0.78
CA TYR A 80 8.78 6.93 0.68
C TYR A 80 8.72 8.32 1.34
N ARG A 81 9.08 9.39 0.60
CA ARG A 81 9.30 10.72 1.18
C ARG A 81 8.04 11.34 1.79
N PRO A 82 6.85 11.29 1.15
CA PRO A 82 5.64 11.85 1.75
C PRO A 82 5.23 11.15 3.04
N ILE A 83 5.42 9.82 3.11
CA ILE A 83 5.12 9.03 4.33
C ILE A 83 6.10 9.42 5.45
N TYR A 84 7.40 9.53 5.17
CA TYR A 84 8.37 9.91 6.19
C TYR A 84 8.21 11.36 6.65
N LYS A 85 7.90 12.27 5.73
CA LYS A 85 7.53 13.65 6.10
C LYS A 85 6.28 13.67 7.00
N THR A 86 5.30 12.82 6.72
CA THR A 86 4.12 12.67 7.59
C THR A 86 4.51 12.13 8.98
N ASN A 87 5.41 11.15 9.07
CA ASN A 87 5.94 10.65 10.35
C ASN A 87 6.61 11.73 11.21
N GLU A 88 7.27 12.70 10.57
CA GLU A 88 7.92 13.82 11.28
C GLU A 88 6.90 14.83 11.83
N GLN A 89 5.79 15.05 11.10
CA GLN A 89 4.74 16.00 11.47
C GLN A 89 3.70 15.40 12.43
N ALA A 90 3.44 14.10 12.30
CA ALA A 90 2.53 13.35 13.13
C ALA A 90 3.22 12.07 13.62
N PRO A 91 3.43 11.93 14.95
CA PRO A 91 4.12 10.76 15.45
C PRO A 91 3.29 9.50 15.16
N ILE A 92 3.86 8.63 14.33
CA ILE A 92 3.33 7.30 14.07
C ILE A 92 3.27 6.50 15.38
N SER A 93 2.17 5.80 15.61
CA SER A 93 1.97 5.00 16.81
C SER A 93 1.91 3.52 16.43
N LEU A 94 3.06 2.85 16.49
CA LEU A 94 3.18 1.44 16.12
C LEU A 94 3.11 0.51 17.33
N ASN A 95 2.30 -0.53 17.20
CA ASN A 95 2.12 -1.58 18.19
C ASN A 95 1.85 -2.94 17.49
N PRO A 96 1.85 -4.06 18.23
CA PRO A 96 1.64 -5.39 17.62
C PRO A 96 0.30 -5.55 16.88
N SER A 97 -0.73 -4.76 17.22
CA SER A 97 -2.04 -4.85 16.55
C SER A 97 -2.14 -4.07 15.24
N ASN A 98 -1.30 -3.06 14.99
CA ASN A 98 -1.40 -2.20 13.79
C ASN A 98 -0.14 -2.19 12.90
N VAL A 99 0.99 -2.73 13.35
CA VAL A 99 2.24 -2.71 12.58
C VAL A 99 2.12 -3.45 11.25
N LEU A 100 1.32 -4.51 11.19
CA LEU A 100 1.06 -5.24 9.95
C LEU A 100 0.32 -4.37 8.93
N ASP A 101 -0.66 -3.59 9.38
CA ASP A 101 -1.41 -2.67 8.51
C ASP A 101 -0.53 -1.55 7.99
N TYR A 102 0.37 -1.03 8.84
CA TYR A 102 1.36 -0.05 8.41
C TYR A 102 2.25 -0.59 7.29
N VAL A 103 2.76 -1.81 7.43
CA VAL A 103 3.63 -2.41 6.40
C VAL A 103 2.87 -2.68 5.11
N ARG A 104 1.61 -3.16 5.18
CA ARG A 104 0.74 -3.29 4.01
C ARG A 104 0.53 -1.94 3.31
N PHE A 105 0.24 -0.90 4.08
CA PHE A 105 0.07 0.46 3.58
C PHE A 105 1.36 0.96 2.90
N PHE A 106 2.51 0.81 3.56
CA PHE A 106 3.81 1.31 3.07
C PHE A 106 4.18 0.67 1.73
N PHE A 107 4.21 -0.67 1.65
CA PHE A 107 4.58 -1.36 0.41
C PHE A 107 3.52 -1.26 -0.69
N SER A 108 2.26 -0.96 -0.32
CA SER A 108 1.24 -0.62 -1.32
C SER A 108 1.46 0.76 -1.92
N ASN A 109 2.03 1.72 -1.20
CA ASN A 109 2.14 3.11 -1.66
C ASN A 109 3.58 3.54 -2.01
N VAL A 110 4.57 2.66 -1.87
CA VAL A 110 5.97 2.95 -2.17
C VAL A 110 6.51 2.02 -3.26
N ARG A 111 7.14 2.59 -4.28
CA ARG A 111 7.85 1.88 -5.34
C ARG A 111 9.36 1.92 -5.07
N GLY A 112 10.01 0.76 -5.14
CA GLY A 112 11.45 0.64 -5.04
C GLY A 112 12.14 0.88 -6.39
N ARG A 113 13.47 0.97 -6.39
CA ARG A 113 14.29 1.14 -7.61
C ARG A 113 14.04 0.05 -8.66
N HIS A 114 13.72 -1.16 -8.23
CA HIS A 114 13.52 -2.32 -9.10
C HIS A 114 12.05 -2.59 -9.45
N GLY A 115 11.14 -1.72 -9.00
CA GLY A 115 9.70 -1.87 -9.17
C GLY A 115 8.96 -1.88 -7.83
N ARG A 116 7.69 -2.28 -7.89
CA ARG A 116 6.82 -2.38 -6.72
C ARG A 116 6.94 -3.77 -6.10
N PHE A 117 7.06 -3.81 -4.79
CA PHE A 117 6.96 -5.05 -4.04
C PHE A 117 5.50 -5.27 -3.63
N HIS A 118 4.95 -6.41 -4.00
CA HIS A 118 3.59 -6.79 -3.65
C HIS A 118 3.61 -7.79 -2.51
N ILE A 119 3.01 -7.46 -1.37
CA ILE A 119 2.85 -8.42 -0.27
C ILE A 119 1.76 -9.43 -0.68
N ILE A 120 2.09 -10.72 -0.60
CA ILE A 120 1.22 -11.82 -0.97
C ILE A 120 0.88 -12.63 0.29
N GLU A 121 -0.36 -12.50 0.76
CA GLU A 121 -0.86 -13.23 1.92
C GLU A 121 -1.80 -14.37 1.53
N SER A 122 -2.36 -14.32 0.32
CA SER A 122 -3.19 -15.37 -0.28
C SER A 122 -2.96 -15.48 -1.79
N LEU A 123 -3.37 -16.61 -2.38
CA LEU A 123 -3.34 -16.83 -3.83
C LEU A 123 -4.20 -15.82 -4.61
N GLU A 124 -5.20 -15.23 -3.96
CA GLU A 124 -6.08 -14.21 -4.53
C GLU A 124 -5.40 -12.85 -4.67
N ASN A 125 -4.27 -12.64 -3.98
CA ASN A 125 -3.46 -11.43 -4.13
C ASN A 125 -2.59 -11.48 -5.40
N ILE A 126 -2.47 -12.64 -6.05
CA ILE A 126 -1.66 -12.82 -7.25
C ILE A 126 -2.54 -12.57 -8.47
N ASN A 127 -2.09 -11.64 -9.33
CA ASN A 127 -2.70 -11.41 -10.61
C ASN A 127 -2.11 -12.36 -11.66
N TRP A 128 -2.77 -13.50 -11.85
CA TRP A 128 -2.31 -14.56 -12.75
C TRP A 128 -2.46 -14.14 -14.21
N LYS A 129 -1.44 -14.45 -15.03
CA LYS A 129 -1.54 -14.34 -16.49
C LYS A 129 -2.46 -15.44 -17.04
N GLU A 130 -2.31 -16.63 -16.48
CA GLU A 130 -3.12 -17.81 -16.79
C GLU A 130 -3.49 -18.47 -15.47
N GLU A 131 -4.75 -18.86 -15.34
CA GLU A 131 -5.24 -19.48 -14.11
C GLU A 131 -4.48 -20.77 -13.80
N PRO A 132 -3.79 -20.87 -12.65
CA PRO A 132 -2.99 -22.03 -12.32
C PRO A 132 -3.88 -23.26 -12.14
N SER A 133 -3.39 -24.42 -12.62
CA SER A 133 -4.06 -25.71 -12.43
C SER A 133 -4.22 -26.04 -10.93
N PRO A 134 -5.14 -26.96 -10.56
CA PRO A 134 -5.32 -27.35 -9.16
C PRO A 134 -4.02 -27.84 -8.48
N SER A 135 -3.13 -28.50 -9.23
CA SER A 135 -1.83 -28.97 -8.73
C SER A 135 -0.90 -27.79 -8.44
N GLU A 136 -0.80 -26.83 -9.36
CA GLU A 136 0.03 -25.63 -9.21
C GLU A 136 -0.49 -24.75 -8.08
N ARG A 137 -1.81 -24.55 -7.98
CA ARG A 137 -2.45 -23.84 -6.85
C ARG A 137 -2.05 -24.46 -5.51
N LYS A 138 -2.04 -25.80 -5.42
CA LYS A 138 -1.61 -26.51 -4.21
C LYS A 138 -0.13 -26.30 -3.92
N SER A 139 0.72 -26.25 -4.94
CA SER A 139 2.16 -25.98 -4.78
C SER A 139 2.42 -24.54 -4.33
N TYR A 140 1.85 -23.54 -5.02
CA TYR A 140 1.98 -22.13 -4.66
C TYR A 140 1.37 -21.82 -3.29
N GLY A 141 0.25 -22.45 -2.94
CA GLY A 141 -0.39 -22.30 -1.64
C GLY A 141 0.49 -22.74 -0.46
N LYS A 142 1.49 -23.60 -0.68
CA LYS A 142 2.47 -23.97 0.36
C LYS A 142 3.57 -22.92 0.56
N LEU A 143 3.81 -22.08 -0.44
CA LEU A 143 4.85 -21.05 -0.43
C LEU A 143 4.35 -19.70 0.09
N ILE A 144 3.04 -19.49 0.03
CA ILE A 144 2.36 -18.27 0.45
C ILE A 144 1.90 -18.41 1.90
N ALA A 145 2.08 -17.35 2.68
CA ALA A 145 1.61 -17.26 4.05
C ALA A 145 1.31 -15.80 4.40
N PRO A 146 0.34 -15.55 5.31
CA PRO A 146 0.09 -14.22 5.85
C PRO A 146 1.34 -13.64 6.52
N MET A 147 1.46 -12.31 6.48
CA MET A 147 2.54 -11.61 7.18
C MET A 147 2.38 -11.78 8.68
N LYS A 148 3.49 -11.99 9.38
CA LYS A 148 3.49 -12.19 10.84
C LYS A 148 4.63 -11.43 11.52
N ILE A 149 4.40 -11.09 12.78
CA ILE A 149 5.43 -10.57 13.66
C ILE A 149 6.27 -11.76 14.15
N VAL A 150 7.56 -11.75 13.85
CA VAL A 150 8.50 -12.80 14.27
C VAL A 150 9.13 -12.44 15.61
N ASP A 151 9.50 -11.18 15.80
CA ASP A 151 10.16 -10.72 17.02
C ASP A 151 9.96 -9.22 17.23
N LYS A 152 10.19 -8.77 18.47
CA LYS A 152 10.31 -7.36 18.83
C LYS A 152 11.70 -7.12 19.40
N LEU A 153 12.54 -6.49 18.60
CA LEU A 153 13.93 -6.20 18.95
C LEU A 153 14.02 -5.03 19.94
N LYS A 154 15.24 -4.78 20.42
CA LYS A 154 15.57 -3.63 21.27
C LYS A 154 15.12 -2.32 20.62
N HIS A 155 14.82 -1.31 21.45
CA HIS A 155 14.33 0.01 21.04
C HIS A 155 12.98 0.03 20.31
N GLY A 156 12.19 -1.06 20.40
CA GLY A 156 10.83 -1.08 19.87
C GLY A 156 10.74 -1.38 18.37
N VAL A 157 11.83 -1.84 17.75
CA VAL A 157 11.84 -2.28 16.35
C VAL A 157 11.06 -3.58 16.20
N PHE A 158 10.12 -3.62 15.27
CA PHE A 158 9.39 -4.85 14.94
C PHE A 158 10.11 -5.60 13.82
N LYS A 159 10.32 -6.90 14.03
CA LYS A 159 10.77 -7.81 12.98
C LYS A 159 9.57 -8.60 12.47
N LEU A 160 9.30 -8.47 11.18
CA LEU A 160 8.19 -9.11 10.48
C LEU A 160 8.74 -10.07 9.43
N GLU A 161 8.01 -11.15 9.16
CA GLU A 161 8.26 -12.03 8.02
C GLU A 161 7.09 -11.89 7.04
N ALA A 162 7.40 -11.62 5.78
CA ALA A 162 6.42 -11.47 4.72
C ALA A 162 6.81 -12.30 3.48
N ARG A 163 5.79 -12.66 2.69
CA ARG A 163 5.96 -13.20 1.34
C ARG A 163 5.66 -12.08 0.37
N MET A 164 6.59 -11.82 -0.53
CA MET A 164 6.52 -10.68 -1.43
C MET A 164 6.85 -11.12 -2.85
N MET A 165 6.17 -10.50 -3.81
CA MET A 165 6.50 -10.62 -5.21
C MET A 165 7.16 -9.35 -5.73
N LEU A 166 8.18 -9.56 -6.56
CA LEU A 166 8.76 -8.55 -7.43
C LEU A 166 8.79 -9.15 -8.84
N LYS A 167 8.03 -8.55 -9.76
CA LYS A 167 7.79 -9.13 -11.10
C LYS A 167 7.26 -10.56 -10.98
N ALA A 168 7.89 -11.52 -11.65
CA ALA A 168 7.55 -12.95 -11.63
C ALA A 168 8.27 -13.78 -10.55
N THR A 169 8.88 -13.14 -9.55
CA THR A 169 9.62 -13.84 -8.48
C THR A 169 8.95 -13.67 -7.13
N LEU A 170 8.62 -14.78 -6.49
CA LEU A 170 8.14 -14.84 -5.11
C LEU A 170 9.32 -15.12 -4.17
N PHE A 171 9.47 -14.29 -3.15
CA PHE A 171 10.50 -14.46 -2.15
C PHE A 171 9.94 -14.22 -0.74
N LYS A 172 10.61 -14.85 0.22
CA LYS A 172 10.48 -14.57 1.64
C LYS A 172 11.40 -13.41 1.99
N ALA A 173 10.96 -12.48 2.82
CA ALA A 173 11.85 -11.45 3.36
C ALA A 173 11.52 -11.10 4.81
N ASP A 174 12.54 -10.67 5.54
CA ASP A 174 12.40 -10.01 6.82
C ASP A 174 12.19 -8.51 6.60
N ILE A 175 11.20 -7.93 7.26
CA ILE A 175 10.93 -6.49 7.27
C ILE A 175 11.15 -5.98 8.69
N TYR A 176 12.06 -5.03 8.84
CA TYR A 176 12.34 -4.35 10.10
C TYR A 176 11.67 -2.98 10.09
N VAL A 177 10.79 -2.74 11.05
CA VAL A 177 10.06 -1.48 11.19
C VAL A 177 10.51 -0.78 12.46
N GLU A 178 11.16 0.36 12.30
CA GLU A 178 11.54 1.24 13.40
C GLU A 178 10.32 1.98 13.97
N PRO A 179 10.33 2.40 15.26
CA PRO A 179 9.22 3.15 15.86
C PRO A 179 8.88 4.47 15.14
N ASN A 180 9.81 5.04 14.37
CA ASN A 180 9.62 6.24 13.54
C ASN A 180 8.93 5.93 12.18
N GLY A 181 8.56 4.67 11.94
CA GLY A 181 7.94 4.21 10.70
C GLY A 181 8.93 3.84 9.58
N LYS A 182 10.24 3.94 9.79
CA LYS A 182 11.20 3.52 8.77
C LYS A 182 11.15 2.00 8.57
N ALA A 183 10.91 1.57 7.34
CA ALA A 183 10.86 0.16 6.96
C ALA A 183 12.11 -0.24 6.16
N VAL A 184 12.77 -1.33 6.58
CA VAL A 184 13.96 -1.88 5.92
C VAL A 184 13.73 -3.35 5.62
N LEU A 185 14.00 -3.74 4.37
CA LEU A 185 13.92 -5.13 3.92
C LEU A 185 15.30 -5.78 4.00
N ALA A 186 15.38 -6.97 4.58
CA ALA A 186 16.61 -7.78 4.64
C ALA A 186 16.29 -9.28 4.57
N ASN A 187 17.35 -10.10 4.52
CA ASN A 187 17.26 -11.57 4.51
C ASN A 187 16.23 -12.11 3.52
N HIS A 188 16.44 -11.86 2.21
CA HIS A 188 15.54 -12.38 1.19
C HIS A 188 15.95 -13.79 0.75
N GLU A 189 14.98 -14.68 0.66
CA GLU A 189 15.12 -16.05 0.17
C GLU A 189 14.12 -16.26 -0.96
N ILE A 190 14.61 -16.62 -2.15
CA ILE A 190 13.76 -16.90 -3.30
C ILE A 190 13.02 -18.21 -3.05
N LEU A 191 11.69 -18.16 -3.17
CA LEU A 191 10.83 -19.34 -3.00
C LEU A 191 10.43 -19.95 -4.34
N GLN A 192 10.16 -19.08 -5.32
CA GLN A 192 9.75 -19.48 -6.66
C GLN A 192 10.11 -18.38 -7.66
N GLU A 193 10.70 -18.79 -8.78
CA GLU A 193 10.96 -17.93 -9.93
C GLU A 193 9.98 -18.24 -11.07
N ASN A 194 9.88 -17.31 -12.03
CA ASN A 194 9.12 -17.46 -13.26
C ASN A 194 7.64 -17.81 -13.05
N MET A 195 7.00 -17.23 -12.03
CA MET A 195 5.57 -17.40 -11.84
C MET A 195 4.79 -16.77 -13.01
N PRO A 196 3.72 -17.42 -13.51
CA PRO A 196 2.91 -16.91 -14.62
C PRO A 196 1.99 -15.79 -14.17
N VAL A 197 2.58 -14.65 -13.80
CA VAL A 197 1.87 -13.47 -13.30
C VAL A 197 1.87 -12.37 -14.36
N LEU A 198 0.83 -11.55 -14.36
CA LEU A 198 0.82 -10.32 -15.12
C LEU A 198 1.80 -9.35 -14.45
N ASP A 199 2.85 -8.97 -15.17
CA ASP A 199 3.73 -7.91 -14.71
C ASP A 199 2.89 -6.63 -14.67
N HIS A 200 2.67 -6.05 -13.49
CA HIS A 200 1.99 -4.76 -13.35
C HIS A 200 2.89 -3.59 -13.83
N VAL A 201 3.49 -3.74 -15.01
CA VAL A 201 4.06 -2.62 -15.78
C VAL A 201 2.94 -1.90 -16.55
N THR A 202 1.78 -2.53 -16.74
CA THR A 202 0.65 -1.89 -17.42
C THR A 202 -0.27 -1.15 -16.44
N GLY A 203 -0.09 0.17 -16.39
CA GLY A 203 -1.15 1.14 -16.10
C GLY A 203 -1.01 1.91 -14.79
N GLN A 204 -0.47 3.13 -14.91
CA GLN A 204 -0.39 4.26 -13.96
C GLN A 204 0.95 4.49 -13.25
#